data_AF-A0AAV6YRG8-F1
#
_entry.id   AF-A0AAV6YRG8-F1
#
_cell.length_a   1.000
_cell.length_b   1.000
_cell.length_c   1.000
_cell.angle_alpha   90.00
_cell.angle_beta   90.00
_cell.angle_gamma   90.00
#
_symmetry.space_group_name_H-M   'P 1'
#
loop_
_entity.id
_entity.type
_entity.pdbx_description
1 polymer ?
#
loop_
_entity_poly.entity_id
_entity_poly.type
_entity_poly.pdbx_seq_one_letter_code
_entity_poly.pdbx_strand_id
1 'polypeptide(L)'
;MSPPAAIQHGEKDGGEEDDFYTSVEIYVKCPTIPELLNATGLPYYWGALNKHQADILLLGRPDGTFLLRNSSQEGCAFAVTFRRRGRTRHARVQYRGQHFSFHWGSFQSPSVRHLLEHYNDPRSCTFFEPLLSIPLNRNSPISLQELCRASINSFIPYERIGQLPMPRAIKEYLWEYHYTETVPAVEEERW
;
A
#
# COMPACT_ATOMS: atom_id res chain seq x y z
N MET A 1 -3.50 -11.66 78.79
CA MET A 1 -3.12 -12.81 77.93
C MET A 1 -3.34 -12.40 76.49
N SER A 2 -2.26 -12.41 75.69
CA SER A 2 -2.08 -12.33 74.22
C SER A 2 -2.87 -11.33 73.33
N PRO A 3 -2.20 -10.66 72.34
CA PRO A 3 -2.80 -9.81 71.28
C PRO A 3 -3.24 -10.67 70.07
N PRO A 4 -4.00 -10.20 69.03
CA PRO A 4 -3.56 -9.31 67.92
C PRO A 4 -4.71 -8.42 67.34
N ALA A 5 -4.66 -7.61 66.27
CA ALA A 5 -3.86 -7.63 65.04
C ALA A 5 -3.68 -6.23 64.43
N ALA A 6 -2.56 -6.08 63.73
CA ALA A 6 -2.12 -4.90 63.00
C ALA A 6 -2.99 -4.62 61.77
N ILE A 7 -3.35 -3.35 61.56
CA ILE A 7 -3.87 -2.85 60.29
C ILE A 7 -2.67 -2.50 59.42
N GLN A 8 -2.57 -3.16 58.27
CA GLN A 8 -1.53 -2.96 57.29
C GLN A 8 -1.61 -1.56 56.68
N HIS A 9 -0.46 -0.88 56.62
CA HIS A 9 -0.25 0.29 55.78
C HIS A 9 -0.37 -0.13 54.31
N GLY A 10 -1.36 0.41 53.61
CA GLY A 10 -1.38 0.41 52.16
C GLY A 10 -0.41 1.48 51.66
N GLU A 11 0.78 1.05 51.30
CA GLU A 11 1.74 1.78 50.47
C GLU A 11 1.01 2.13 49.15
N LYS A 12 0.71 3.42 48.94
CA LYS A 12 0.35 3.91 47.61
C LYS A 12 1.65 4.19 46.88
N ASP A 13 2.11 3.20 46.14
CA ASP A 13 3.14 3.37 45.12
C ASP A 13 2.70 4.43 44.11
N GLY A 14 3.64 5.33 43.82
CA GLY A 14 3.57 6.24 42.68
C GLY A 14 4.12 5.59 41.41
N GLY A 15 3.78 6.19 40.27
CA GLY A 15 4.19 5.77 38.92
C GLY A 15 3.13 4.86 38.30
N GLU A 16 2.61 5.09 37.10
CA GLU A 16 3.08 5.87 35.97
C GLU A 16 1.87 6.59 35.35
N GLU A 17 1.98 7.90 35.12
CA GLU A 17 1.10 8.57 34.16
C GLU A 17 1.50 8.01 32.79
N ASP A 18 0.68 7.08 32.30
CA ASP A 18 0.76 6.57 30.94
C ASP A 18 0.32 7.72 30.02
N ASP A 19 1.28 8.59 29.66
CA ASP A 19 1.12 9.61 28.62
C ASP A 19 0.74 8.88 27.33
N PHE A 20 -0.56 8.72 27.11
CA PHE A 20 -1.14 8.22 25.88
C PHE A 20 -0.92 9.29 24.81
N TYR A 21 0.30 9.36 24.27
CA TYR A 21 0.62 10.12 23.07
C TYR A 21 -0.24 9.56 21.94
N THR A 22 -1.43 10.16 21.76
CA THR A 22 -2.26 9.92 20.60
C THR A 22 -1.55 10.60 19.44
N SER A 23 -0.64 9.86 18.80
CA SER A 23 -0.03 10.30 17.55
C SER A 23 -1.15 10.63 16.56
N VAL A 24 -1.32 11.91 16.26
CA VAL A 24 -2.30 12.36 15.26
C VAL A 24 -1.71 12.01 13.90
N GLU A 25 -2.19 10.91 13.34
CA GLU A 25 -1.86 10.47 11.99
C GLU A 25 -2.50 11.42 10.97
N ILE A 26 -1.70 12.17 10.21
CA ILE A 26 -2.21 12.99 9.10
C ILE A 26 -2.08 12.20 7.80
N TYR A 27 -3.20 12.05 7.09
CA TYR A 27 -3.24 11.42 5.78
C TYR A 27 -2.95 12.45 4.70
N VAL A 28 -1.72 12.44 4.18
CA VAL A 28 -1.33 13.29 3.04
C VAL A 28 -1.60 12.52 1.77
N LYS A 29 -2.43 13.09 0.89
CA LYS A 29 -2.59 12.54 -0.46
C LYS A 29 -1.34 12.84 -1.26
N CYS A 30 -0.73 11.81 -1.85
CA CYS A 30 0.42 12.04 -2.70
C CYS A 30 -0.01 12.93 -3.87
N PRO A 31 0.69 14.06 -4.13
CA PRO A 31 0.24 15.02 -5.12
C PRO A 31 0.12 14.35 -6.49
N THR A 32 1.12 13.58 -6.93
CA THR A 32 1.07 12.86 -8.21
C THR A 32 1.44 11.40 -8.03
N ILE A 33 1.00 10.54 -8.96
CA ILE A 33 1.35 9.12 -8.98
C ILE A 33 2.08 8.79 -10.29
N PRO A 34 3.37 9.15 -10.46
CA PRO A 34 4.15 8.82 -11.66
C PRO A 34 4.19 7.31 -11.92
N GLU A 35 4.20 6.51 -10.85
CA GLU A 35 4.21 5.06 -10.96
C GLU A 35 2.94 4.49 -11.61
N LEU A 36 1.81 5.22 -11.63
CA LEU A 36 0.62 4.79 -12.36
C LEU A 36 0.91 4.67 -13.86
N LEU A 37 1.57 5.67 -14.44
CA LEU A 37 1.96 5.66 -15.84
C LEU A 37 3.05 4.62 -16.11
N ASN A 38 4.07 4.53 -15.24
CA ASN A 38 5.12 3.52 -15.38
C ASN A 38 4.56 2.09 -15.37
N ALA A 39 3.58 1.82 -14.50
CA ALA A 39 2.92 0.52 -14.42
C ALA A 39 2.19 0.14 -15.71
N THR A 40 1.62 1.11 -16.45
CA THR A 40 0.94 0.82 -17.73
C THR A 40 1.86 0.22 -18.80
N GLY A 41 3.18 0.44 -18.69
CA GLY A 41 4.20 -0.15 -19.54
C GLY A 41 4.62 -1.57 -19.12
N LEU A 42 4.18 -2.07 -17.95
CA LEU A 42 4.51 -3.41 -17.48
C LEU A 42 3.54 -4.44 -18.09
N PRO A 43 4.03 -5.55 -18.66
CA PRO A 43 3.16 -6.55 -19.28
C PRO A 43 2.32 -7.32 -18.26
N TYR A 44 2.77 -7.42 -17.01
CA TYR A 44 2.07 -8.08 -15.90
C TYR A 44 1.23 -7.12 -15.05
N TYR A 45 1.03 -5.87 -15.50
CA TYR A 45 0.08 -4.95 -14.88
C TYR A 45 -1.29 -5.08 -15.55
N TRP A 46 -2.30 -5.41 -14.75
CA TRP A 46 -3.67 -5.71 -15.20
C TRP A 46 -4.68 -4.58 -14.98
N GLY A 47 -4.24 -3.38 -14.56
CA GLY A 47 -5.15 -2.26 -14.35
C GLY A 47 -6.20 -2.53 -13.27
N ALA A 48 -7.44 -2.11 -13.52
CA ALA A 48 -8.59 -2.24 -12.63
C ALA A 48 -9.14 -3.69 -12.52
N LEU A 49 -8.25 -4.65 -12.26
CA LEU A 49 -8.59 -6.04 -11.98
C LEU A 49 -8.95 -6.21 -10.51
N ASN A 50 -10.11 -6.79 -10.20
CA ASN A 50 -10.50 -7.00 -8.80
C ASN A 50 -9.83 -8.25 -8.20
N LYS A 51 -9.89 -8.36 -6.86
CA LYS A 51 -9.28 -9.47 -6.10
C LYS A 51 -9.76 -10.86 -6.58
N HIS A 52 -11.06 -11.00 -6.78
CA HIS A 52 -11.68 -12.27 -7.16
C HIS A 52 -11.27 -12.72 -8.58
N GLN A 53 -11.25 -11.78 -9.53
CA GLN A 53 -10.75 -12.05 -10.89
C GLN A 53 -9.28 -12.45 -10.87
N ALA A 54 -8.46 -11.80 -10.04
CA ALA A 54 -7.06 -12.16 -9.87
C ALA A 54 -6.90 -13.57 -9.27
N ASP A 55 -7.74 -13.95 -8.29
CA ASP A 55 -7.74 -15.31 -7.73
C ASP A 55 -8.03 -16.37 -8.80
N ILE A 56 -9.03 -16.13 -9.65
CA ILE A 56 -9.37 -17.03 -10.77
C ILE A 56 -8.19 -17.15 -11.74
N LEU A 57 -7.56 -16.04 -12.12
CA LEU A 57 -6.43 -16.05 -13.06
C LEU A 57 -5.22 -16.84 -12.54
N LEU A 58 -5.01 -16.84 -11.21
CA LEU A 58 -3.90 -17.52 -10.54
C LEU A 58 -4.25 -18.95 -10.09
N LEU A 59 -5.50 -19.38 -10.20
CA LEU A 59 -5.93 -20.71 -9.81
C LEU A 59 -5.17 -21.78 -10.62
N GLY A 60 -4.60 -22.77 -9.94
CA GLY A 60 -3.85 -23.86 -10.57
C GLY A 60 -2.48 -23.46 -11.15
N ARG A 61 -2.09 -22.17 -11.10
CA ARG A 61 -0.78 -21.71 -11.55
C ARG A 61 0.33 -22.13 -10.57
N PRO A 62 1.58 -22.31 -11.06
CA PRO A 62 2.71 -22.65 -10.20
C PRO A 62 3.01 -21.55 -9.18
N ASP A 63 3.62 -21.95 -8.06
CA ASP A 63 4.15 -21.01 -7.08
C ASP A 63 5.18 -20.08 -7.73
N GLY A 64 5.17 -18.81 -7.33
CA GLY A 64 5.95 -17.76 -7.99
C GLY A 64 5.17 -16.97 -9.03
N THR A 65 4.01 -17.48 -9.49
CA THR A 65 3.15 -16.75 -10.43
C THR A 65 2.57 -15.51 -9.77
N PHE A 66 2.68 -14.35 -10.41
CA PHE A 66 2.15 -13.10 -9.88
C PHE A 66 1.59 -12.16 -10.95
N LEU A 67 0.78 -11.19 -10.52
CA LEU A 67 0.37 -10.05 -11.32
C LEU A 67 0.32 -8.78 -10.45
N LEU A 68 0.52 -7.63 -11.08
CA LEU A 68 0.29 -6.30 -10.50
C LEU A 68 -1.09 -5.82 -10.92
N ARG A 69 -1.84 -5.23 -10.00
CA ARG A 69 -3.18 -4.67 -10.27
C ARG A 69 -3.41 -3.45 -9.41
N ASN A 70 -4.48 -2.74 -9.72
CA ASN A 70 -4.96 -1.67 -8.88
C ASN A 70 -5.45 -2.23 -7.53
N SER A 71 -5.14 -1.51 -6.45
CA SER A 71 -5.70 -1.83 -5.15
C SER A 71 -7.16 -1.41 -5.09
N SER A 72 -7.96 -2.14 -4.32
CA SER A 72 -9.33 -1.76 -3.98
C SER A 72 -9.42 -1.11 -2.60
N GLN A 73 -8.27 -0.89 -1.93
CA GLN A 73 -8.22 -0.24 -0.63
C GLN A 73 -7.85 1.23 -0.82
N GLU A 74 -8.58 2.10 -0.14
CA GLU A 74 -8.22 3.51 0.02
C GLU A 74 -6.78 3.65 0.53
N GLY A 75 -6.06 4.61 -0.04
CA GLY A 75 -4.69 4.93 0.36
C GLY A 75 -3.57 4.13 -0.30
N CYS A 76 -3.89 3.10 -1.08
CA CYS A 76 -2.91 2.33 -1.85
C CYS A 76 -3.31 2.35 -3.33
N ALA A 77 -2.41 2.71 -4.25
CA ALA A 77 -2.73 2.62 -5.68
C ALA A 77 -2.61 1.17 -6.23
N PHE A 78 -1.67 0.38 -5.69
CA PHE A 78 -1.35 -0.95 -6.22
C PHE A 78 -1.48 -2.09 -5.21
N ALA A 79 -1.78 -3.27 -5.75
CA ALA A 79 -1.67 -4.53 -5.06
C ALA A 79 -1.06 -5.59 -5.99
N VAL A 80 -0.25 -6.47 -5.41
CA VAL A 80 0.28 -7.65 -6.07
C VAL A 80 -0.55 -8.85 -5.66
N THR A 81 -0.95 -9.67 -6.62
CA THR A 81 -1.58 -10.98 -6.36
C THR A 81 -0.63 -12.05 -6.82
N PHE A 82 -0.34 -13.05 -5.97
CA PHE A 82 0.71 -14.03 -6.23
C PHE A 82 0.38 -15.42 -5.66
N ARG A 83 1.02 -16.44 -6.21
CA ARG A 83 0.93 -17.84 -5.78
C ARG A 83 2.12 -18.23 -4.92
N ARG A 84 1.84 -18.77 -3.73
CA ARG A 84 2.85 -19.28 -2.80
C ARG A 84 2.29 -20.41 -1.96
N ARG A 85 2.97 -21.55 -1.93
CA ARG A 85 2.59 -22.80 -1.27
C ARG A 85 1.20 -23.26 -1.64
N GLY A 86 0.89 -23.26 -2.93
CA GLY A 86 -0.39 -23.72 -3.45
C GLY A 86 -1.57 -22.81 -3.12
N ARG A 87 -1.35 -21.61 -2.57
CA ARG A 87 -2.38 -20.63 -2.24
C ARG A 87 -2.16 -19.32 -2.98
N THR A 88 -3.25 -18.65 -3.33
CA THR A 88 -3.21 -17.27 -3.82
C THR A 88 -3.21 -16.31 -2.63
N ARG A 89 -2.35 -15.30 -2.69
CA ARG A 89 -2.18 -14.26 -1.67
C ARG A 89 -2.16 -12.89 -2.34
N HIS A 90 -2.38 -11.85 -1.55
CA HIS A 90 -2.32 -10.48 -2.02
C HIS A 90 -1.49 -9.63 -1.06
N ALA A 91 -0.63 -8.80 -1.61
CA ALA A 91 0.16 -7.83 -0.86
C ALA A 91 -0.10 -6.44 -1.44
N ARG A 92 -0.32 -5.46 -0.57
CA ARG A 92 -0.54 -4.06 -0.97
C ARG A 92 0.82 -3.38 -1.06
N VAL A 93 1.01 -2.59 -2.11
CA VAL A 93 2.20 -1.77 -2.23
C VAL A 93 1.94 -0.47 -1.49
N GLN A 94 2.62 -0.29 -0.37
CA GLN A 94 2.57 0.93 0.43
C GLN A 94 3.54 1.95 -0.14
N TYR A 95 3.25 3.23 0.08
CA TYR A 95 4.12 4.33 -0.30
C TYR A 95 4.36 5.21 0.93
N ARG A 96 5.63 5.37 1.32
CA ARG A 96 6.07 6.18 2.47
C ARG A 96 7.44 6.78 2.18
N GLY A 97 7.64 8.07 2.46
CA GLY A 97 8.92 8.76 2.34
C GLY A 97 9.54 8.62 0.95
N GLN A 98 8.73 8.69 -0.12
CA GLN A 98 9.14 8.49 -1.52
C GLN A 98 9.57 7.06 -1.90
N HIS A 99 9.30 6.07 -1.04
CA HIS A 99 9.63 4.68 -1.28
C HIS A 99 8.40 3.78 -1.24
N PHE A 100 8.47 2.69 -2.00
CA PHE A 100 7.50 1.62 -2.06
C PHE A 100 7.97 0.40 -1.28
N SER A 101 7.06 -0.22 -0.54
CA SER A 101 7.33 -1.45 0.20
C SER A 101 6.07 -2.29 0.39
N PHE A 102 6.24 -3.52 0.84
CA PHE A 102 5.15 -4.30 1.41
C PHE A 102 5.10 -4.09 2.92
N HIS A 103 3.91 -4.17 3.52
CA HIS A 103 3.69 -3.90 4.95
C HIS A 103 4.62 -4.69 5.91
N TRP A 104 5.07 -5.86 5.48
CA TRP A 104 5.90 -6.78 6.27
C TRP A 104 7.30 -6.98 5.65
N GLY A 105 7.61 -6.28 4.55
CA GLY A 105 8.90 -6.36 3.89
C GLY A 105 9.86 -5.31 4.48
N SER A 106 11.11 -5.70 4.72
CA SER A 106 12.17 -4.77 5.11
C SER A 106 12.74 -3.99 3.92
N PHE A 107 12.54 -4.50 2.69
CA PHE A 107 13.01 -3.86 1.48
C PHE A 107 12.09 -2.71 1.05
N GLN A 108 12.71 -1.59 0.70
CA GLN A 108 12.05 -0.41 0.18
C GLN A 108 12.71 0.00 -1.14
N SER A 109 11.92 0.55 -2.06
CA SER A 109 12.42 0.94 -3.38
C SER A 109 11.72 2.19 -3.90
N PRO A 110 12.39 3.11 -4.60
CA PRO A 110 11.74 4.29 -5.20
C PRO A 110 10.84 3.94 -6.39
N SER A 111 10.82 2.69 -6.88
CA SER A 111 9.99 2.25 -8.00
C SER A 111 9.25 0.96 -7.66
N VAL A 112 7.98 0.86 -8.10
CA VAL A 112 7.20 -0.37 -7.97
C VAL A 112 7.87 -1.49 -8.76
N ARG A 113 8.41 -1.22 -9.95
CA ARG A 113 9.12 -2.24 -10.74
C ARG A 113 10.26 -2.86 -9.94
N HIS A 114 11.13 -2.02 -9.39
CA HIS A 114 12.32 -2.49 -8.68
C HIS A 114 11.95 -3.18 -7.35
N LEU A 115 10.88 -2.74 -6.67
CA LEU A 115 10.31 -3.49 -5.55
C LEU A 115 9.94 -4.92 -5.94
N LEU A 116 9.25 -5.11 -7.08
CA LEU A 116 8.85 -6.46 -7.53
C LEU A 116 10.04 -7.31 -7.97
N GLU A 117 11.02 -6.70 -8.65
CA GLU A 117 12.24 -7.39 -9.11
C GLU A 117 13.08 -7.93 -7.95
N HIS A 118 13.13 -7.23 -6.82
CA HIS A 118 13.82 -7.71 -5.60
C HIS A 118 13.29 -9.07 -5.13
N TYR A 119 11.96 -9.25 -5.19
CA TYR A 119 11.26 -10.46 -4.77
C TYR A 119 11.19 -11.56 -5.86
N ASN A 120 11.88 -11.39 -6.98
CA ASN A 120 12.04 -12.43 -7.99
C ASN A 120 13.01 -13.53 -7.52
N ASP A 121 14.06 -13.17 -6.77
CA ASP A 121 15.03 -14.13 -6.26
C ASP A 121 14.50 -14.83 -4.99
N PRO A 122 14.37 -16.17 -4.97
CA PRO A 122 14.04 -16.92 -3.76
C PRO A 122 14.98 -16.65 -2.57
N ARG A 123 16.23 -16.23 -2.82
CA ARG A 123 17.21 -15.90 -1.78
C ARG A 123 16.89 -14.60 -1.05
N SER A 124 16.20 -13.70 -1.72
CA SER A 124 15.71 -12.44 -1.16
C SER A 124 14.38 -12.61 -0.40
N CYS A 125 13.84 -13.83 -0.36
CA CYS A 125 12.52 -14.11 0.17
C CYS A 125 12.59 -15.06 1.38
N THR A 126 12.24 -14.58 2.57
CA THR A 126 12.00 -15.47 3.71
C THR A 126 10.72 -16.32 3.52
N PHE A 127 10.43 -17.18 4.48
CA PHE A 127 9.34 -18.16 4.41
C PHE A 127 7.95 -17.54 4.16
N PHE A 128 7.73 -16.30 4.60
CA PHE A 128 6.45 -15.58 4.46
C PHE A 128 6.46 -14.58 3.31
N GLU A 129 7.62 -14.38 2.67
CA GLU A 129 7.79 -13.36 1.65
C GLU A 129 7.26 -13.77 0.26
N PRO A 130 6.93 -12.79 -0.61
CA PRO A 130 6.28 -13.08 -1.86
C PRO A 130 7.37 -13.58 -2.80
N LEU A 131 7.15 -14.74 -3.41
CA LEU A 131 7.99 -15.12 -4.54
C LEU A 131 7.31 -14.58 -5.79
N LEU A 132 7.96 -13.63 -6.46
CA LEU A 132 7.44 -12.92 -7.64
C LEU A 132 8.29 -13.26 -8.88
N SER A 133 8.44 -14.55 -9.16
CA SER A 133 9.37 -15.03 -10.19
C SER A 133 8.75 -15.26 -11.57
N ILE A 134 7.43 -15.45 -11.64
CA ILE A 134 6.73 -15.78 -12.89
C ILE A 134 5.65 -14.71 -13.15
N PRO A 135 5.92 -13.69 -13.99
CA PRO A 135 4.92 -12.68 -14.29
C PRO A 135 3.79 -13.26 -15.14
N LEU A 136 2.55 -13.08 -14.69
CA LEU A 136 1.36 -13.36 -15.49
C LEU A 136 1.04 -12.13 -16.34
N ASN A 137 1.46 -12.18 -17.61
CA ASN A 137 1.25 -11.09 -18.54
C ASN A 137 -0.23 -10.97 -18.97
N ARG A 138 -0.71 -9.74 -19.12
CA ARG A 138 -2.02 -9.42 -19.68
C ARG A 138 -2.13 -9.94 -21.12
N ASN A 139 -3.33 -10.34 -21.49
CA ASN A 139 -3.66 -10.82 -22.84
C ASN A 139 -4.44 -9.79 -23.68
N SER A 140 -4.64 -8.60 -23.13
CA SER A 140 -5.39 -7.50 -23.77
C SER A 140 -4.72 -6.16 -23.44
N PRO A 141 -4.86 -5.15 -24.31
CA PRO A 141 -4.35 -3.82 -24.04
C PRO A 141 -5.12 -3.16 -22.87
N ILE A 142 -4.46 -2.25 -22.16
CA ILE A 142 -5.12 -1.36 -21.19
C ILE A 142 -6.03 -0.42 -21.97
N SER A 143 -7.19 -0.11 -21.41
CA SER A 143 -8.15 0.78 -22.05
C SER A 143 -7.56 2.19 -22.23
N LEU A 144 -7.96 2.89 -23.29
CA LEU A 144 -7.54 4.29 -23.50
C LEU A 144 -7.93 5.18 -22.30
N GLN A 145 -9.09 4.90 -21.67
CA GLN A 145 -9.55 5.60 -20.49
C GLN A 145 -8.57 5.46 -19.31
N GLU A 146 -8.07 4.25 -19.05
CA GLU A 146 -7.07 4.02 -18.01
C GLU A 146 -5.70 4.62 -18.35
N LEU A 147 -5.30 4.59 -19.63
CA LEU A 147 -4.07 5.25 -20.08
C LEU A 147 -4.15 6.77 -19.89
N CYS A 148 -5.29 7.38 -20.24
CA CYS A 148 -5.54 8.80 -20.02
C CYS A 148 -5.54 9.14 -18.52
N ARG A 149 -6.18 8.32 -17.67
CA ARG A 149 -6.14 8.51 -16.22
C ARG A 149 -4.72 8.45 -15.68
N ALA A 150 -3.95 7.43 -16.09
CA ALA A 150 -2.57 7.28 -15.66
C ALA A 150 -1.73 8.50 -16.04
N SER A 151 -1.85 8.96 -17.29
CA SER A 151 -1.16 10.17 -17.75
C SER A 151 -1.56 11.40 -16.93
N ILE A 152 -2.85 11.67 -16.75
CA ILE A 152 -3.32 12.85 -15.99
C ILE A 152 -2.84 12.79 -14.54
N ASN A 153 -3.02 11.67 -13.84
CA ASN A 153 -2.65 11.52 -12.44
C ASN A 153 -1.12 11.50 -12.20
N SER A 154 -0.32 11.33 -13.24
CA SER A 154 1.15 11.47 -13.16
C SER A 154 1.63 12.92 -13.24
N PHE A 155 0.83 13.85 -13.76
CA PHE A 155 1.24 15.25 -13.95
C PHE A 155 0.38 16.27 -13.20
N ILE A 156 -0.87 15.92 -12.86
CA ILE A 156 -1.81 16.83 -12.20
C ILE A 156 -1.98 16.43 -10.73
N PRO A 157 -1.65 17.33 -9.78
CA PRO A 157 -1.86 17.09 -8.37
C PRO A 157 -3.30 16.75 -8.00
N TYR A 158 -3.50 15.85 -7.02
CA TYR A 158 -4.81 15.42 -6.54
C TYR A 158 -5.74 16.62 -6.21
N GLU A 159 -5.20 17.66 -5.58
CA GLU A 159 -5.91 18.88 -5.18
C GLU A 159 -6.36 19.73 -6.39
N ARG A 160 -5.62 19.64 -7.50
CA ARG A 160 -5.89 20.41 -8.73
C ARG A 160 -6.90 19.73 -9.65
N ILE A 161 -7.19 18.45 -9.47
CA ILE A 161 -8.19 17.72 -10.28
C ILE A 161 -9.57 18.41 -10.24
N GLY A 162 -9.95 18.97 -9.08
CA GLY A 162 -11.23 19.68 -8.91
C GLY A 162 -11.37 20.92 -9.79
N GLN A 163 -10.25 21.54 -10.17
CA GLN A 163 -10.20 22.78 -10.96
C GLN A 163 -10.18 22.53 -12.47
N LEU A 164 -10.05 21.27 -12.90
CA LEU A 164 -10.02 20.93 -14.33
C LEU A 164 -11.36 21.26 -15.00
N PRO A 165 -11.37 21.79 -16.24
CA PRO A 165 -12.59 22.11 -16.98
C PRO A 165 -13.21 20.83 -17.59
N MET A 166 -13.62 19.89 -16.73
CA MET A 166 -14.15 18.58 -17.12
C MET A 166 -15.44 18.24 -16.35
N PRO A 167 -16.30 17.35 -16.86
CA PRO A 167 -17.49 16.88 -16.16
C PRO A 167 -17.16 16.24 -14.80
N ARG A 168 -18.09 16.36 -13.83
CA ARG A 168 -17.94 15.82 -12.48
C ARG A 168 -17.57 14.34 -12.45
N ALA A 169 -18.21 13.52 -13.29
CA ALA A 169 -17.95 12.09 -13.35
C ALA A 169 -16.49 11.75 -13.73
N ILE A 170 -15.87 12.56 -14.58
CA ILE A 170 -14.46 12.39 -14.96
C ILE A 170 -13.53 12.77 -13.80
N LYS A 171 -13.86 13.84 -13.05
CA LYS A 171 -13.11 14.22 -11.85
C LYS A 171 -13.16 13.13 -10.78
N GLU A 172 -14.35 12.57 -10.54
CA GLU A 172 -14.54 11.43 -9.62
C GLU A 172 -13.71 10.21 -10.05
N TYR A 173 -13.69 9.90 -11.35
CA TYR A 173 -12.86 8.83 -11.91
C TYR A 173 -11.35 9.06 -11.72
N LEU A 174 -10.87 10.31 -11.81
CA LEU A 174 -9.47 10.66 -11.57
C LEU A 174 -9.10 10.58 -10.08
N TRP A 175 -10.01 11.00 -9.18
CA TRP A 175 -9.81 10.98 -7.72
C TRP A 175 -9.82 9.59 -7.09
N GLU A 176 -10.40 8.60 -7.76
CA GLU A 176 -10.40 7.21 -7.29
C GLU A 176 -8.98 6.71 -6.97
N TYR A 177 -7.95 7.21 -7.66
CA TYR A 177 -6.55 6.79 -7.48
C TYR A 177 -5.75 7.85 -6.74
N HIS A 178 -5.38 7.53 -5.50
CA HIS A 178 -4.45 8.31 -4.69
C HIS A 178 -3.70 7.39 -3.72
N TYR A 179 -2.43 7.71 -3.45
CA TYR A 179 -1.77 7.19 -2.25
C TYR A 179 -2.14 8.09 -1.08
N THR A 180 -2.39 7.51 0.09
CA THR A 180 -2.35 8.24 1.35
C THR A 180 -1.09 7.85 2.08
N GLU A 181 -0.26 8.84 2.38
CA GLU A 181 0.85 8.69 3.29
C GLU A 181 0.41 9.09 4.69
N THR A 182 0.75 8.28 5.68
CA THR A 182 0.60 8.67 7.09
C THR A 182 1.86 9.41 7.50
N VAL A 183 1.75 10.70 7.81
CA VAL A 183 2.86 11.47 8.38
C VAL A 183 2.61 11.73 9.87
N PRO A 184 3.67 11.69 10.72
CA PRO A 184 3.55 12.16 12.09
C PRO A 184 3.22 13.66 12.09
N ALA A 185 2.26 14.08 12.90
CA ALA A 185 2.04 15.51 13.14
C ALA A 185 3.33 16.13 13.71
N VAL A 186 3.94 17.05 12.98
CA VAL A 186 5.02 17.89 13.50
C VAL A 186 4.35 18.95 14.37
N GLU A 187 4.57 18.94 15.68
CA GLU A 187 4.29 20.11 16.51
C GLU A 187 5.22 21.23 16.03
N GLU A 188 4.62 22.30 15.53
CA GLU A 188 5.31 23.54 15.24
C GLU A 188 5.79 24.09 16.60
N GLU A 189 7.07 23.89 16.94
CA GLU A 189 7.69 24.51 18.11
C GLU A 189 7.53 26.04 17.97
N ARG A 190 6.52 26.58 18.66
CA ARG A 190 6.34 28.01 18.86
C ARG A 190 7.47 28.50 19.76
N TRP A 191 8.42 29.22 19.17
CA TRP A 191 9.44 30.00 19.86
C TRP A 191 8.85 30.97 20.90
#